data_AF-A0A521BXK9-F1
#
_entry.id   AF-A0A521BXK9-F1
#
_cell.length_a   1.000
_cell.length_b   1.000
_cell.length_c   1.000
_cell.angle_alpha   90.00
_cell.angle_beta   90.00
_cell.angle_gamma   90.00
#
_symmetry.space_group_name_H-M   'P 1'
#
loop_
_entity.id
_entity.type
_entity.pdbx_description
1 polymer ?
#
loop_
_entity_poly.entity_id
_entity_poly.type
_entity_poly.pdbx_seq_one_letter_code
_entity_poly.pdbx_strand_id
1 'polypeptide(L)'
;MTKRKDRYVFPAIFEYTDSGIGVTFPDLPGCVSVGENDADAYRMAKEALSLHLYGMEEDGDEIPKPTPVHKVEKEDPNEAVVFIDVWMPPFRDEMEKKPSKNRNRSSMAEQNGGN
;
A
#
# COMPACT_ATOMS: atom_id res chain seq x y z
N MET A 1 20.82 -12.46 -7.36
CA MET A 1 19.50 -11.83 -7.55
C MET A 1 18.53 -12.51 -6.59
N THR A 2 18.11 -11.81 -5.54
CA THR A 2 17.11 -12.32 -4.60
C THR A 2 15.77 -12.37 -5.33
N LYS A 3 15.14 -13.54 -5.40
CA LYS A 3 13.85 -13.69 -6.08
C LYS A 3 12.78 -13.00 -5.23
N ARG A 4 12.15 -11.94 -5.75
CA ARG A 4 11.01 -11.26 -5.12
C ARG A 4 9.82 -12.23 -5.03
N LYS A 5 9.02 -12.15 -3.96
CA LYS A 5 7.85 -13.03 -3.79
C LYS A 5 6.74 -12.60 -4.74
N ASP A 6 6.04 -13.54 -5.37
CA ASP A 6 5.06 -13.18 -6.39
C ASP A 6 3.66 -12.85 -5.82
N ARG A 7 3.31 -13.40 -4.64
CA ARG A 7 2.02 -13.15 -3.99
C ARG A 7 2.19 -12.69 -2.56
N TYR A 8 1.52 -11.61 -2.20
CA TYR A 8 1.42 -11.13 -0.83
C TYR A 8 -0.02 -11.22 -0.35
N VAL A 9 -0.18 -11.48 0.94
CA VAL A 9 -1.48 -11.51 1.62
C VAL A 9 -1.26 -10.84 2.96
N PHE A 10 -1.94 -9.72 3.19
CA PHE A 10 -1.87 -8.98 4.44
C PHE A 10 -3.28 -8.80 5.01
N PRO A 11 -3.45 -8.85 6.34
CA PRO A 11 -4.68 -8.37 6.94
C PRO A 11 -4.75 -6.84 6.80
N ALA A 12 -5.93 -6.35 6.47
CA ALA A 12 -6.28 -4.96 6.50
C ALA A 12 -7.40 -4.73 7.52
N ILE A 13 -7.39 -3.58 8.17
CA ILE A 13 -8.47 -3.12 9.03
C ILE A 13 -9.35 -2.20 8.20
N PHE A 14 -10.63 -2.53 8.12
CA PHE A 14 -11.68 -1.76 7.47
C PHE A 14 -12.45 -1.05 8.56
N GLU A 15 -12.32 0.27 8.61
CA GLU A 15 -12.99 1.15 9.57
C GLU A 15 -14.22 1.77 8.90
N TYR A 16 -15.40 1.43 9.40
CA TYR A 16 -16.66 1.90 8.82
C TYR A 16 -17.10 3.22 9.46
N THR A 17 -17.21 4.26 8.64
CA THR A 17 -17.64 5.60 9.06
C THR A 17 -18.83 6.07 8.23
N ASP A 18 -19.49 7.15 8.67
CA ASP A 18 -20.59 7.77 7.92
C ASP A 18 -20.15 8.33 6.55
N SER A 19 -18.85 8.56 6.35
CA SER A 19 -18.28 9.14 5.12
C SER A 19 -17.65 8.11 4.19
N GLY A 20 -17.65 6.83 4.56
CA GLY A 20 -17.02 5.75 3.80
C GLY A 20 -16.25 4.78 4.67
N ILE A 21 -15.46 3.92 4.03
CA ILE A 21 -14.68 2.87 4.67
C ILE A 21 -13.20 3.20 4.55
N GLY A 22 -12.58 3.52 5.69
CA GLY A 22 -11.14 3.66 5.79
C GLY A 22 -10.47 2.28 5.78
N VAL A 23 -9.34 2.14 5.10
CA VAL A 23 -8.57 0.89 5.07
C VAL A 23 -7.12 1.16 5.42
N THR A 24 -6.63 0.42 6.41
CA THR A 24 -5.24 0.48 6.86
C THR A 24 -4.63 -0.92 6.97
N PHE A 25 -3.31 -1.00 6.89
CA PHE A 25 -2.56 -2.25 7.04
C PHE A 25 -1.65 -2.17 8.28
N PRO A 26 -1.93 -2.94 9.34
CA PRO A 26 -1.15 -2.87 10.59
C PRO A 26 0.34 -3.12 10.41
N ASP A 27 0.68 -4.02 9.48
CA ASP A 27 2.07 -4.39 9.20
C ASP A 27 2.76 -3.45 8.19
N LEU A 28 2.03 -2.56 7.53
CA LEU A 28 2.53 -1.67 6.49
C LEU A 28 2.12 -0.22 6.78
N PRO A 29 2.74 0.45 7.77
CA PRO A 29 2.43 1.84 8.12
C PRO A 29 2.53 2.77 6.91
N GLY A 30 1.51 3.59 6.70
CA GLY A 30 1.41 4.49 5.54
C GLY A 30 0.78 3.86 4.29
N CYS A 31 0.50 2.55 4.29
CA CYS A 31 -0.38 1.94 3.30
C CYS A 31 -1.84 2.18 3.72
N VAL A 32 -2.47 3.20 3.14
CA VAL A 32 -3.83 3.62 3.46
C VAL A 32 -4.66 3.81 2.20
N SER A 33 -5.96 3.55 2.29
CA SER A 33 -6.92 3.84 1.23
C SER A 33 -8.30 4.09 1.81
N VAL A 34 -9.22 4.60 0.99
CA VAL A 34 -10.62 4.82 1.36
C VAL A 34 -11.49 4.33 0.21
N GLY A 35 -12.63 3.70 0.53
CA GLY A 35 -13.65 3.34 -0.45
C GLY A 35 -15.05 3.71 0.01
N GLU A 36 -15.97 3.86 -0.94
CA GLU A 36 -17.35 4.29 -0.66
C GLU A 36 -18.25 3.16 -0.14
N ASN A 37 -17.89 1.91 -0.42
CA ASN A 37 -18.60 0.69 -0.02
C ASN A 37 -17.62 -0.50 0.03
N ASP A 38 -18.05 -1.66 0.52
CA ASP A 38 -17.16 -2.82 0.73
C ASP A 38 -16.37 -3.24 -0.50
N ALA A 39 -17.03 -3.28 -1.66
CA ALA A 39 -16.40 -3.70 -2.91
C ALA A 39 -15.37 -2.67 -3.39
N ASP A 40 -15.70 -1.38 -3.25
CA ASP A 40 -14.80 -0.30 -3.59
C ASP A 40 -13.60 -0.24 -2.64
N ALA A 41 -13.83 -0.34 -1.33
CA ALA A 41 -12.79 -0.37 -0.31
C ALA A 41 -11.83 -1.54 -0.53
N TYR A 42 -12.35 -2.74 -0.86
CA TYR A 42 -11.51 -3.89 -1.19
C TYR A 42 -10.66 -3.66 -2.46
N ARG A 43 -11.24 -3.07 -3.51
CA ARG A 43 -10.51 -2.72 -4.74
C ARG A 43 -9.41 -1.70 -4.45
N MET A 44 -9.73 -0.64 -3.73
CA MET A 44 -8.79 0.43 -3.34
C MET A 44 -7.67 -0.11 -2.45
N ALA A 45 -7.99 -1.02 -1.52
CA ALA A 45 -7.00 -1.68 -0.68
C ALA A 45 -6.02 -2.54 -1.48
N LYS A 46 -6.48 -3.30 -2.48
CA LYS A 46 -5.59 -4.07 -3.37
C LYS A 46 -4.64 -3.17 -4.16
N GLU A 47 -5.14 -2.04 -4.65
CA GLU A 47 -4.33 -1.08 -5.39
C GLU A 47 -3.27 -0.44 -4.48
N ALA A 48 -3.68 0.07 -3.31
CA ALA A 48 -2.79 0.65 -2.32
C ALA A 48 -1.71 -0.35 -1.85
N LEU A 49 -2.09 -1.59 -1.57
CA LEU A 49 -1.16 -2.65 -1.18
C LEU A 49 -0.15 -2.97 -2.30
N SER A 50 -0.63 -3.10 -3.54
CA SER A 50 0.25 -3.39 -4.69
C SER A 50 1.25 -2.26 -4.92
N LEU A 51 0.80 -1.01 -4.86
CA LEU A 51 1.64 0.18 -5.00
C LEU A 51 2.69 0.27 -3.89
N HIS A 52 2.28 0.09 -2.64
CA HIS A 52 3.16 0.20 -1.49
C HIS A 52 4.24 -0.87 -1.50
N LEU A 53 3.86 -2.13 -1.74
CA LEU A 53 4.83 -3.24 -1.84
C LEU A 53 5.77 -3.07 -3.02
N TYR A 54 5.29 -2.57 -4.17
CA TYR A 54 6.16 -2.28 -5.30
C TYR A 54 7.20 -1.21 -4.96
N GLY A 55 6.80 -0.13 -4.26
CA GLY A 55 7.73 0.89 -3.78
C GLY A 55 8.83 0.30 -2.89
N MET A 56 8.45 -0.51 -1.89
CA MET A 56 9.40 -1.21 -1.02
C MET A 56 10.36 -2.12 -1.81
N GLU A 57 9.84 -2.85 -2.80
CA GLU A 57 10.65 -3.72 -3.66
C GLU A 57 11.67 -2.94 -4.51
N GLU A 58 11.31 -1.74 -4.98
CA GLU A 58 12.18 -0.88 -5.79
C GLU A 58 13.23 -0.15 -4.96
N ASP A 59 12.87 0.23 -3.73
CA ASP A 59 13.79 0.89 -2.79
C ASP A 59 14.70 -0.13 -2.06
N GLY A 60 14.38 -1.42 -2.18
CA GLY A 60 15.16 -2.51 -1.58
C GLY A 60 14.86 -2.76 -0.10
N ASP A 61 13.72 -2.24 0.38
CA ASP A 61 13.27 -2.38 1.75
C ASP A 61 12.83 -3.82 2.07
N GLU A 62 12.97 -4.21 3.33
CA GLU A 62 12.46 -5.50 3.79
C GLU A 62 10.94 -5.44 3.95
N ILE A 63 10.23 -6.32 3.24
CA ILE A 63 8.78 -6.46 3.40
C ILE A 63 8.50 -7.29 4.67
N PRO A 64 7.74 -6.74 5.63
CA PRO A 64 7.47 -7.43 6.89
C PRO A 64 6.60 -8.66 6.69
N LYS A 65 6.63 -9.57 7.67
CA LYS A 65 5.74 -10.72 7.69
C LYS A 65 4.33 -10.28 8.14
N PRO A 66 3.26 -10.70 7.45
CA PRO A 66 1.91 -10.36 7.84
C PRO A 66 1.56 -10.94 9.22
N THR A 67 0.90 -10.12 10.04
CA THR A 67 0.34 -10.53 11.32
C THR A 67 -0.78 -11.56 11.09
N PRO A 68 -0.83 -12.68 11.85
CA PRO A 68 -1.95 -13.61 11.76
C PRO A 68 -3.27 -12.93 12.11
N VAL A 69 -4.33 -13.14 11.31
CA VAL A 69 -5.61 -12.43 11.47
C VAL A 69 -6.22 -12.48 12.87
N HIS A 70 -6.06 -13.59 13.59
CA HIS A 70 -6.58 -13.74 14.97
C HIS A 70 -5.79 -12.94 16.02
N LYS A 71 -4.68 -12.32 15.63
CA LYS A 71 -3.85 -11.43 16.45
C LYS A 71 -3.95 -9.97 16.04
N VAL A 72 -4.73 -9.67 15.00
CA VAL A 72 -5.00 -8.29 14.62
C VAL A 72 -5.97 -7.73 15.64
N GLU A 73 -5.52 -6.74 16.38
CA GLU A 73 -6.33 -6.04 17.37
C GLU A 73 -7.20 -5.01 16.66
N LYS A 74 -8.46 -4.92 17.09
CA LYS A 74 -9.40 -3.90 16.64
C LYS A 74 -9.57 -2.90 17.77
N GLU A 75 -9.56 -1.62 17.44
CA GLU A 75 -9.72 -0.54 18.41
C GLU A 75 -11.19 -0.11 18.51
N ASP A 76 -11.98 -0.27 17.43
CA ASP A 76 -13.38 0.13 17.36
C ASP A 76 -14.32 -1.05 17.00
N PRO A 77 -15.54 -1.12 17.58
CA PRO A 77 -16.54 -2.13 17.19
C PRO A 77 -16.93 -2.08 15.70
N ASN A 78 -16.82 -0.92 15.05
CA ASN A 78 -17.10 -0.71 13.63
C ASN A 78 -15.93 -1.13 12.73
N GLU A 79 -14.90 -1.76 13.26
CA GLU A 79 -13.81 -2.31 12.46
C GLU A 79 -14.07 -3.77 12.06
N ALA A 80 -13.67 -4.10 10.83
CA ALA A 80 -13.57 -5.48 10.34
C ALA A 80 -12.15 -5.77 9.87
N VAL A 81 -11.67 -6.99 10.11
CA VAL A 81 -10.38 -7.43 9.56
C VAL A 81 -10.64 -8.23 8.29
N VAL A 82 -10.01 -7.81 7.19
CA VAL A 82 -10.18 -8.38 5.85
C VAL A 82 -8.83 -8.77 5.29
N PHE A 83 -8.71 -9.97 4.72
CA PHE A 83 -7.48 -10.33 3.99
C PHE A 83 -7.47 -9.71 2.60
N ILE A 84 -6.38 -9.01 2.30
CA ILE A 84 -6.11 -8.45 0.97
C ILE A 84 -4.96 -9.23 0.36
N ASP A 85 -5.22 -9.85 -0.79
CA ASP A 85 -4.22 -10.57 -1.56
C ASP A 85 -3.87 -9.79 -2.84
N VAL A 86 -2.58 -9.78 -3.18
CA VAL A 86 -2.08 -9.15 -4.41
C VAL A 86 -1.12 -10.08 -5.14
N TRP A 87 -1.23 -10.08 -6.47
CA TRP A 87 -0.39 -10.84 -7.38
C TRP A 87 0.53 -9.88 -8.14
N MET A 88 1.81 -9.88 -7.77
CA MET A 88 2.75 -8.84 -8.18
C MET A 88 3.30 -8.98 -9.59
N PRO A 89 3.51 -10.17 -10.20
CA PRO A 89 4.09 -10.27 -11.54
C PRO A 89 3.42 -9.40 -12.61
N PRO A 90 2.09 -9.45 -12.84
CA PRO A 90 1.46 -8.59 -13.84
C PRO A 90 1.48 -7.11 -13.42
N PHE A 91 1.43 -6.81 -12.12
CA PHE A 91 1.49 -5.44 -11.62
C PHE A 91 2.87 -4.82 -11.85
N ARG A 92 3.95 -5.55 -11.57
CA ARG A 92 5.33 -5.15 -11.87
C ARG A 92 5.52 -4.91 -13.37
N ASP A 93 5.08 -5.87 -14.19
CA ASP A 93 5.15 -5.76 -15.65
C ASP A 93 4.42 -4.49 -16.16
N GLU A 94 3.29 -4.13 -15.54
CA GLU A 94 2.55 -2.91 -15.88
C GLU A 94 3.31 -1.64 -15.44
N MET A 95 3.85 -1.64 -14.22
CA MET A 95 4.60 -0.50 -13.69
C MET A 95 5.89 -0.22 -14.46
N GLU A 96 6.63 -1.26 -14.84
CA GLU A 96 7.86 -1.14 -15.62
C GLU A 96 7.60 -0.61 -17.05
N LYS A 97 6.41 -0.89 -17.61
CA LYS A 97 5.99 -0.39 -18.93
C LYS A 97 5.50 1.06 -18.88
N LYS A 98 5.04 1.55 -17.73
CA LYS A 98 4.58 2.95 -17.58
C LYS A 98 5.80 3.87 -17.51
N PRO A 99 5.97 4.84 -18.43
CA PRO A 99 7.06 5.79 -18.34
C PRO A 99 6.89 6.63 -17.06
N SER A 100 7.87 6.55 -16.15
CA SER A 100 7.88 7.26 -14.87
C SER A 100 7.83 8.78 -15.09
N LYS A 101 6.64 9.37 -15.11
CA LYS A 101 6.47 10.82 -15.11
C LYS A 101 6.74 11.28 -13.67
N ASN A 102 7.91 11.89 -13.46
CA ASN A 102 8.30 12.68 -12.29
C ASN A 102 9.13 11.96 -11.19
N ARG A 103 10.41 11.69 -11.46
CA ARG A 103 11.43 11.38 -10.44
C ARG A 103 12.41 12.54 -10.15
N ASN A 104 12.20 13.73 -10.74
CA ASN A 104 13.06 14.91 -10.55
C ASN A 104 12.25 16.16 -10.18
N ARG A 105 11.92 16.35 -8.89
CA ARG A 105 11.67 17.68 -8.31
C ARG A 105 12.08 17.70 -6.83
N SER A 106 13.37 17.52 -6.55
CA SER A 106 14.02 17.91 -5.29
C SER A 106 15.54 18.01 -5.49
N SER A 107 15.97 18.89 -6.39
CA SER A 107 17.37 19.39 -6.45
C SER A 107 17.49 20.70 -7.27
N MET A 108 16.42 21.50 -7.32
CA MET A 108 16.43 22.82 -7.96
C MET A 108 15.65 23.81 -7.10
N ALA A 109 16.17 24.08 -5.92
CA ALA A 109 15.98 25.30 -5.15
C ALA A 109 17.24 25.44 -4.27
N GLU A 110 17.75 26.65 -4.12
CA GLU A 110 18.99 27.00 -3.39
C GLU A 110 20.31 26.83 -4.14
N GLN A 111 20.43 27.42 -5.33
CA GLN A 111 21.58 28.29 -5.62
C GLN A 111 21.09 29.47 -6.44
N ASN A 112 20.68 30.55 -5.78
CA ASN A 112 20.77 31.93 -6.28
C ASN A 112 20.31 32.91 -5.21
N GLY A 113 21.29 33.58 -4.59
CA GLY A 113 21.13 34.71 -3.68
C GLY A 113 22.34 34.79 -2.75
N GLY A 114 23.28 35.71 -2.91
CA GLY A 114 23.42 36.82 -3.82
C GLY A 114 24.83 37.37 -3.71
N ASN A 115 25.20 38.13 -4.73
CA ASN A 115 26.34 39.05 -4.73
C ASN A 115 25.90 40.38 -4.13
#